data_AF-E3UMS4-F1
#
_entry.id   AF-E3UMS4-F1
#
_cell.length_a   1.000
_cell.length_b   1.000
_cell.length_c   1.000
_cell.angle_alpha   90.00
_cell.angle_beta   90.00
_cell.angle_gamma   90.00
#
_symmetry.space_group_name_H-M   'P 1'
#
loop_
_entity.id
_entity.type
_entity.pdbx_description
1 polymer ?
#
loop_
_entity_poly.entity_id
_entity_poly.type
_entity_poly.pdbx_seq_one_letter_code
_entity_poly.pdbx_strand_id
1 'polypeptide(L)'
;EASSAMLGVKRFYPSFLRTIPSDEHQVELMVLLLQSFGWVWISLVGSDGDYGQLGVQALEEQATQQGICIAFKDIIPLSARPGSERMWSMMHHLARARTTVVVVFSNRQLARVFFESVVLANLTAKVWIASEDWAISRHISSVPGVWGIGMVLGVAIQQRLVPGLKEFEEAYVQADKGAHGSCPSGSWCGSNQLCSACRAFTAQQMPTLGAFSMSSAYNAYQAVYAVAHGLHRLLGCASGACSRDRVYPWQ
;
A
#
# COMPACT_ATOMS: atom_id res chain seq x y z
N GLU A 1 4.71 3.72 4.16
CA GLU A 1 3.24 3.66 3.99
C GLU A 1 2.48 4.42 5.07
N ALA A 2 1.28 4.92 4.71
CA ALA A 2 0.39 5.67 5.61
C ALA A 2 -0.27 4.82 6.71
N SER A 3 -0.18 3.49 6.58
CA SER A 3 -0.62 2.48 7.54
C SER A 3 0.32 2.35 8.74
N SER A 4 1.56 2.85 8.63
CA SER A 4 2.56 2.82 9.71
C SER A 4 1.98 3.29 11.05
N ALA A 5 2.20 2.50 12.11
CA ALA A 5 1.74 2.82 13.46
C ALA A 5 2.30 4.16 13.96
N MET A 6 3.51 4.54 13.51
CA MET A 6 4.19 5.78 13.87
C MET A 6 3.33 7.03 13.56
N LEU A 7 2.59 7.03 12.44
CA LEU A 7 1.73 8.15 12.04
C LEU A 7 0.48 8.30 12.93
N GLY A 8 0.16 7.29 13.74
CA GLY A 8 -0.87 7.35 14.77
C GLY A 8 -0.44 8.11 16.03
N VAL A 9 0.86 8.35 16.22
CA VAL A 9 1.38 8.98 17.44
C VAL A 9 1.13 10.49 17.43
N LYS A 10 0.01 10.91 18.05
CA LYS A 10 -0.47 12.31 18.05
C LYS A 10 0.49 13.32 18.64
N ARG A 11 1.43 12.90 19.49
CA ARG A 11 2.51 13.77 19.97
C ARG A 11 3.42 14.26 18.84
N PHE A 12 3.68 13.41 17.85
CA PHE A 12 4.51 13.74 16.69
C PHE A 12 3.66 14.19 15.49
N TYR A 13 2.46 13.63 15.33
CA TYR A 13 1.55 13.87 14.21
C TYR A 13 0.16 14.31 14.69
N PRO A 14 0.03 15.48 15.33
CA PRO A 14 -1.22 15.92 15.96
C PRO A 14 -2.37 16.06 14.94
N SER A 15 -2.05 16.54 13.73
CA SER A 15 -3.03 16.80 12.68
C SER A 15 -3.15 15.67 11.64
N PHE A 16 -2.46 14.54 11.83
CA PHE A 16 -2.55 13.43 10.88
C PHE A 16 -3.79 12.58 11.13
N LEU A 17 -4.57 12.36 10.07
CA LEU A 17 -5.72 11.47 10.05
C LEU A 17 -5.60 10.59 8.80
N ARG A 18 -6.16 9.37 8.87
CA ARG A 18 -6.14 8.42 7.76
C ARG A 18 -7.46 7.68 7.65
N THR A 19 -7.76 7.22 6.44
CA THR A 19 -8.94 6.42 6.10
C THR A 19 -8.61 4.94 5.94
N ILE A 20 -7.40 4.54 6.30
CA ILE A 20 -6.93 3.16 6.31
C ILE A 20 -6.61 2.72 7.75
N PRO A 21 -6.72 1.42 8.07
CA PRO A 21 -6.34 0.90 9.38
C PRO A 21 -4.86 1.10 9.71
N SER A 22 -4.54 1.00 11.00
CA SER A 22 -3.17 0.94 11.51
C SER A 22 -2.54 -0.42 11.24
N ASP A 23 -1.23 -0.44 11.01
CA ASP A 23 -0.45 -1.67 10.94
C ASP A 23 -0.54 -2.53 12.20
N GLU A 24 -0.90 -1.93 13.36
CA GLU A 24 -1.16 -2.69 14.60
C GLU A 24 -2.24 -3.76 14.40
N HIS A 25 -3.33 -3.42 13.68
CA HIS A 25 -4.42 -4.35 13.40
C HIS A 25 -4.01 -5.39 12.34
N GLN A 26 -3.18 -4.97 11.37
CA GLN A 26 -2.64 -5.88 10.37
C GLN A 26 -1.72 -6.92 11.00
N VAL A 27 -0.85 -6.50 11.93
CA VAL A 27 0.04 -7.38 12.67
C VAL A 27 -0.77 -8.37 13.52
N GLU A 28 -1.77 -7.89 14.26
CA GLU A 28 -2.67 -8.75 15.04
C GLU A 28 -3.33 -9.81 14.15
N LEU A 29 -3.89 -9.39 13.01
CA LEU A 29 -4.52 -10.29 12.04
C LEU A 29 -3.53 -11.34 11.50
N MET A 30 -2.29 -10.94 11.19
CA MET A 30 -1.26 -11.86 10.72
C MET A 30 -0.88 -12.88 11.79
N VAL A 31 -0.75 -12.47 13.06
CA VAL A 31 -0.43 -13.39 14.16
C VAL A 31 -1.57 -14.38 14.37
N LEU A 32 -2.82 -13.90 14.40
CA LEU A 32 -4.02 -14.76 14.48
C LEU A 32 -4.09 -15.74 13.31
N LEU A 33 -3.75 -15.30 12.09
CA LEU A 33 -3.66 -16.17 10.92
C LEU A 33 -2.63 -17.28 11.15
N LEU A 34 -1.41 -16.92 11.55
CA LEU A 34 -0.34 -17.89 11.82
C LEU A 34 -0.75 -18.92 12.89
N GLN A 35 -1.39 -18.47 13.97
CA GLN A 35 -1.93 -19.35 15.02
C GLN A 35 -3.03 -20.28 14.48
N SER A 36 -3.96 -19.75 13.67
CA SER A 36 -5.08 -20.55 13.14
C SER A 36 -4.63 -21.72 12.27
N PHE A 37 -3.49 -21.56 11.57
CA PHE A 37 -2.88 -22.61 10.76
C PHE A 37 -1.82 -23.44 11.52
N GLY A 38 -1.54 -23.11 12.79
CA GLY A 38 -0.53 -23.79 13.59
C GLY A 38 0.91 -23.55 13.11
N TRP A 39 1.18 -22.44 12.43
CA TRP A 39 2.52 -22.11 11.93
C TRP A 39 3.37 -21.46 13.02
N VAL A 40 4.16 -22.29 13.71
CA VAL A 40 5.01 -21.87 14.84
C VAL A 40 6.48 -21.61 14.47
N TRP A 41 6.87 -21.83 13.21
CA TRP A 41 8.25 -21.63 12.74
C TRP A 41 8.24 -20.89 11.40
N ILE A 42 8.59 -19.59 11.43
CA ILE A 42 8.42 -18.69 10.28
C ILE A 42 9.71 -17.90 9.98
N SER A 43 9.81 -17.38 8.76
CA SER A 43 10.79 -16.33 8.42
C SER A 43 10.10 -14.99 8.24
N LEU A 44 10.79 -13.91 8.57
CA LEU A 44 10.32 -12.53 8.42
C LEU A 44 11.19 -11.75 7.44
N VAL A 45 10.56 -11.04 6.52
CA VAL A 45 11.25 -10.12 5.60
C VAL A 45 10.55 -8.76 5.63
N GLY A 46 11.29 -7.70 5.92
CA GLY A 46 10.79 -6.32 5.92
C GLY A 46 11.37 -5.51 4.77
N SER A 47 10.70 -4.44 4.35
CA SER A 47 11.36 -3.38 3.57
C SER A 47 12.12 -2.40 4.45
N ASP A 48 13.18 -1.79 3.90
CA ASP A 48 13.80 -0.62 4.51
C ASP A 48 12.81 0.54 4.69
N GLY A 49 12.99 1.31 5.76
CA GLY A 49 12.11 2.40 6.19
C GLY A 49 11.07 1.99 7.25
N ASP A 50 10.46 3.00 7.87
CA ASP A 50 9.63 2.84 9.08
C ASP A 50 8.49 1.83 8.92
N TYR A 51 7.84 1.77 7.75
CA TYR A 51 6.76 0.82 7.52
C TYR A 51 7.21 -0.64 7.64
N GLY A 52 8.25 -1.04 6.90
CA GLY A 52 8.70 -2.43 6.89
C GLY A 52 9.45 -2.81 8.17
N GLN A 53 10.30 -1.92 8.68
CA GLN A 53 11.09 -2.19 9.89
C GLN A 53 10.21 -2.26 11.14
N LEU A 54 9.32 -1.28 11.36
CA LEU A 54 8.42 -1.30 12.52
C LEU A 54 7.36 -2.40 12.39
N GLY A 55 6.87 -2.67 11.17
CA GLY A 55 5.94 -3.77 10.91
C GLY A 55 6.52 -5.13 11.26
N VAL A 56 7.76 -5.43 10.80
CA VAL A 56 8.46 -6.66 11.17
C VAL A 56 8.75 -6.72 12.67
N GLN A 57 9.16 -5.62 13.29
CA GLN A 57 9.42 -5.58 14.72
C GLN A 57 8.16 -5.91 15.53
N ALA A 58 7.04 -5.23 15.25
CA ALA A 58 5.78 -5.47 15.94
C ALA A 58 5.28 -6.90 15.74
N LEU A 59 5.44 -7.44 14.54
CA LEU A 59 5.08 -8.83 14.23
C LEU A 59 5.95 -9.84 14.98
N GLU A 60 7.27 -9.62 15.05
CA GLU A 60 8.18 -10.47 15.83
C GLU A 60 7.82 -10.45 17.32
N GLU A 61 7.59 -9.26 17.90
CA GLU A 61 7.20 -9.11 19.30
C GLU A 61 5.88 -9.83 19.61
N GLN A 62 4.83 -9.63 18.80
CA GLN A 62 3.54 -10.28 19.04
C GLN A 62 3.58 -11.78 18.75
N ALA A 63 4.23 -12.21 17.66
CA ALA A 63 4.32 -13.63 17.31
C ALA A 63 5.07 -14.44 18.37
N THR A 64 6.18 -13.91 18.89
CA THR A 64 6.97 -14.59 19.93
C THR A 64 6.23 -14.70 21.26
N GLN A 65 5.45 -13.69 21.64
CA GLN A 65 4.54 -13.76 22.79
C GLN A 65 3.50 -14.87 22.65
N GLN A 66 3.13 -15.21 21.42
CA GLN A 66 2.19 -16.29 21.09
C GLN A 66 2.88 -17.64 20.83
N GLY A 67 4.18 -17.78 21.14
CA GLY A 67 4.93 -19.03 20.99
C GLY A 67 5.36 -19.35 19.56
N ILE A 68 5.34 -18.38 18.65
CA ILE A 68 5.83 -18.52 17.28
C ILE A 68 7.30 -18.08 17.23
N CYS A 69 8.15 -18.96 16.71
CA CYS A 69 9.60 -18.72 16.60
C CYS A 69 9.98 -18.17 15.23
N ILE A 70 10.92 -17.21 15.23
CA ILE A 70 11.47 -16.59 14.02
C ILE A 70 12.79 -17.27 13.64
N ALA A 71 12.78 -18.06 12.57
CA ALA A 71 13.94 -18.80 12.08
C ALA A 71 14.97 -17.90 11.42
N PHE A 72 14.48 -16.89 10.71
CA PHE A 72 15.27 -15.95 9.94
C PHE A 72 14.49 -14.65 9.83
N LYS A 73 15.21 -13.55 9.98
CA LYS A 73 14.68 -12.19 9.85
C LYS A 73 15.64 -11.39 9.00
N ASP A 74 15.12 -10.65 8.03
CA ASP A 74 15.96 -9.79 7.20
C ASP A 74 15.22 -8.57 6.65
N ILE A 75 15.97 -7.55 6.22
CA ILE A 75 15.44 -6.29 5.67
C ILE A 75 15.95 -6.08 4.24
N ILE A 76 15.03 -5.86 3.31
CA ILE A 76 15.29 -5.51 1.91
C ILE A 76 15.78 -4.07 1.86
N PRO A 77 17.04 -3.80 1.48
CA PRO A 77 17.59 -2.45 1.48
C PRO A 77 16.94 -1.59 0.39
N LEU A 78 16.92 -0.27 0.59
CA LEU A 78 16.41 0.67 -0.41
C LEU A 78 17.14 0.58 -1.77
N SER A 79 18.42 0.20 -1.74
CA SER A 79 19.27 0.02 -2.93
C SER A 79 19.13 -1.36 -3.58
N ALA A 80 18.22 -2.22 -3.10
CA ALA A 80 18.07 -3.58 -3.59
C ALA A 80 17.83 -3.60 -5.11
N ARG A 81 18.52 -4.53 -5.78
CA ARG A 81 18.29 -4.87 -7.18
C ARG A 81 18.10 -6.37 -7.31
N PRO A 82 17.26 -6.85 -8.25
CA PRO A 82 17.11 -8.27 -8.50
C PRO A 82 18.46 -8.91 -8.80
N GLY A 83 18.77 -10.02 -8.13
CA GLY A 83 20.04 -10.75 -8.32
C GLY A 83 21.30 -10.07 -7.78
N SER A 84 21.19 -8.92 -7.11
CA SER A 84 22.34 -8.33 -6.39
C SER A 84 22.86 -9.28 -5.30
N GLU A 85 24.14 -9.19 -4.95
CA GLU A 85 24.79 -10.03 -3.93
C GLU A 85 24.00 -10.06 -2.61
N ARG A 86 23.52 -8.89 -2.19
CA ARG A 86 22.71 -8.72 -0.98
C ARG A 86 21.38 -9.51 -1.04
N MET A 87 20.70 -9.49 -2.18
CA MET A 87 19.46 -10.23 -2.38
C MET A 87 19.73 -11.73 -2.55
N TRP A 88 20.83 -12.10 -3.23
CA TRP A 88 21.24 -13.50 -3.36
C TRP A 88 21.53 -14.14 -2.00
N SER A 89 22.26 -13.42 -1.13
CA SER A 89 22.51 -13.84 0.25
C SER A 89 21.21 -14.03 1.04
N MET A 90 20.25 -13.12 0.91
CA MET A 90 18.93 -13.25 1.54
C MET A 90 18.19 -14.51 1.04
N MET A 91 18.17 -14.77 -0.26
CA MET A 91 17.54 -15.98 -0.82
C MET A 91 18.22 -17.26 -0.32
N HIS A 92 19.55 -17.25 -0.23
CA HIS A 92 20.33 -18.37 0.28
C HIS A 92 20.00 -18.66 1.76
N HIS A 93 19.87 -17.63 2.59
CA HIS A 93 19.48 -17.79 3.99
C HIS A 93 18.04 -18.26 4.15
N LEU A 94 17.09 -17.72 3.36
CA LEU A 94 15.70 -18.21 3.33
C LEU A 94 15.60 -19.69 2.94
N ALA A 95 16.42 -20.13 1.98
CA ALA A 95 16.49 -21.55 1.61
C ALA A 95 17.03 -22.41 2.77
N ARG A 96 18.05 -21.93 3.49
CA ARG A 96 18.68 -22.64 4.62
C ARG A 96 17.84 -22.65 5.90
N ALA A 97 17.01 -21.64 6.13
CA ALA A 97 16.14 -21.55 7.29
C ALA A 97 15.08 -22.66 7.35
N ARG A 98 14.82 -23.34 6.21
CA ARG A 98 13.85 -24.44 6.07
C ARG A 98 12.43 -24.12 6.57
N THR A 99 12.08 -22.84 6.68
CA THR A 99 10.71 -22.41 6.98
C THR A 99 9.86 -22.54 5.72
N THR A 100 8.66 -23.12 5.86
CA THR A 100 7.67 -23.11 4.77
C THR A 100 6.99 -21.75 4.66
N VAL A 101 6.76 -21.08 5.79
CA VAL A 101 6.02 -19.81 5.86
C VAL A 101 7.01 -18.65 5.96
N VAL A 102 6.82 -17.64 5.09
CA VAL A 102 7.59 -16.40 5.09
C VAL A 102 6.63 -15.23 5.10
N VAL A 103 6.67 -14.41 6.15
CA VAL A 103 5.90 -13.17 6.21
C VAL A 103 6.73 -12.05 5.59
N VAL A 104 6.16 -11.34 4.63
CA VAL A 104 6.82 -10.24 3.91
C VAL A 104 6.05 -8.95 4.17
N PHE A 105 6.61 -8.10 5.03
CA PHE A 105 6.06 -6.80 5.42
C PHE A 105 6.82 -5.69 4.69
N SER A 106 6.41 -5.39 3.46
CA SER A 106 7.22 -4.61 2.54
C SER A 106 6.36 -3.70 1.68
N ASN A 107 6.87 -2.51 1.36
CA ASN A 107 6.24 -1.68 0.35
C ASN A 107 6.26 -2.37 -1.02
N ARG A 108 5.32 -2.02 -1.88
CA ARG A 108 5.09 -2.64 -3.18
C ARG A 108 6.31 -2.61 -4.11
N GLN A 109 7.17 -1.60 -4.00
CA GLN A 109 8.35 -1.43 -4.84
C GLN A 109 9.45 -2.42 -4.43
N LEU A 110 9.79 -2.48 -3.15
CA LEU A 110 10.80 -3.41 -2.64
C LEU A 110 10.30 -4.85 -2.61
N ALA A 111 9.00 -5.07 -2.38
CA ALA A 111 8.38 -6.38 -2.53
C ALA A 111 8.54 -6.92 -3.96
N ARG A 112 8.44 -6.07 -4.99
CA ARG A 112 8.69 -6.50 -6.37
C ARG A 112 10.12 -6.99 -6.57
N VAL A 113 11.11 -6.20 -6.11
CA VAL A 113 12.54 -6.58 -6.21
C VAL A 113 12.80 -7.90 -5.47
N PHE A 114 12.17 -8.09 -4.32
CA PHE A 114 12.23 -9.34 -3.56
C PHE A 114 11.67 -10.51 -4.36
N PHE A 115 10.47 -10.41 -4.91
CA PHE A 115 9.86 -11.52 -5.66
C PHE A 115 10.54 -11.79 -7.00
N GLU A 116 11.08 -10.77 -7.68
CA GLU A 116 11.98 -10.98 -8.83
C GLU A 116 13.22 -11.79 -8.41
N SER A 117 13.78 -11.53 -7.22
CA SER A 117 14.92 -12.30 -6.69
C SER A 117 14.54 -13.73 -6.26
N VAL A 118 13.35 -13.93 -5.70
CA VAL A 118 12.79 -15.26 -5.36
C VAL A 118 12.66 -16.12 -6.61
N VAL A 119 12.12 -15.55 -7.69
CA VAL A 119 12.00 -16.23 -8.98
C VAL A 119 13.38 -16.58 -9.55
N LEU A 120 14.32 -15.62 -9.57
CA LEU A 120 15.68 -15.86 -10.06
C LEU A 120 16.41 -16.96 -9.27
N ALA A 121 16.15 -17.07 -7.96
CA ALA A 121 16.72 -18.09 -7.10
C ALA A 121 15.99 -19.45 -7.16
N ASN A 122 14.92 -19.57 -7.95
CA ASN A 122 14.03 -20.74 -7.99
C ASN A 122 13.56 -21.18 -6.60
N LEU A 123 13.30 -20.22 -5.70
CA LEU A 123 12.81 -20.51 -4.36
C LEU A 123 11.31 -20.75 -4.41
N THR A 124 10.92 -22.03 -4.40
CA THR A 124 9.53 -22.49 -4.51
C THR A 124 9.06 -23.17 -3.22
N ALA A 125 7.84 -23.72 -3.24
CA ALA A 125 7.24 -24.47 -2.12
C ALA A 125 7.19 -23.68 -0.80
N LYS A 126 6.93 -22.37 -0.90
CA LYS A 126 6.69 -21.49 0.25
C LYS A 126 5.23 -21.09 0.35
N VAL A 127 4.85 -20.67 1.55
CA VAL A 127 3.63 -19.90 1.83
C VAL A 127 4.08 -18.48 2.17
N TRP A 128 3.69 -17.52 1.34
CA TRP A 128 4.03 -16.11 1.51
C TRP A 128 2.87 -15.39 2.19
N ILE A 129 3.10 -14.83 3.37
CA ILE A 129 2.11 -14.00 4.07
C ILE A 129 2.36 -12.55 3.70
N ALA A 130 1.38 -11.92 3.06
CA ALA A 130 1.49 -10.62 2.44
C ALA A 130 0.90 -9.49 3.26
N SER A 131 1.63 -8.38 3.36
CA SER A 131 1.07 -7.12 3.84
C SER A 131 0.14 -6.48 2.80
N GLU A 132 -0.74 -5.61 3.31
CA GLU A 132 -1.79 -4.91 2.57
C GLU A 132 -1.31 -4.17 1.33
N ASP A 133 -0.08 -3.66 1.37
CA ASP A 133 0.47 -2.85 0.28
C ASP A 133 0.76 -3.67 -1.00
N TRP A 134 0.94 -4.98 -0.87
CA TRP A 134 1.33 -5.83 -2.00
C TRP A 134 0.44 -7.06 -2.23
N ALA A 135 -0.32 -7.51 -1.24
CA ALA A 135 -1.15 -8.74 -1.29
C ALA A 135 -2.02 -8.87 -2.54
N ILE A 136 -2.68 -7.79 -2.97
CA ILE A 136 -3.58 -7.77 -4.14
C ILE A 136 -3.02 -6.95 -5.30
N SER A 137 -1.71 -6.70 -5.30
CA SER A 137 -1.09 -5.79 -6.24
C SER A 137 -0.77 -6.44 -7.57
N ARG A 138 -1.31 -5.85 -8.66
CA ARG A 138 -0.92 -6.21 -10.03
C ARG A 138 0.57 -5.97 -10.31
N HIS A 139 1.23 -5.09 -9.54
CA HIS A 139 2.67 -4.85 -9.67
C HIS A 139 3.50 -6.08 -9.28
N ILE A 140 2.96 -6.92 -8.39
CA ILE A 140 3.59 -8.17 -7.95
C ILE A 140 3.09 -9.33 -8.80
N SER A 141 1.78 -9.46 -9.00
CA SER A 141 1.20 -10.59 -9.77
C SER A 141 1.59 -10.62 -11.25
N SER A 142 2.14 -9.52 -11.77
CA SER A 142 2.68 -9.41 -13.14
C SER A 142 4.17 -9.75 -13.25
N VAL A 143 4.86 -10.04 -12.14
CA VAL A 143 6.26 -10.48 -12.17
C VAL A 143 6.36 -11.83 -12.91
N PRO A 144 7.17 -11.95 -13.98
CA PRO A 144 7.33 -13.21 -14.69
C PRO A 144 7.78 -14.34 -13.74
N GLY A 145 7.12 -15.49 -13.82
CA GLY A 145 7.44 -16.66 -12.98
C GLY A 145 6.90 -16.61 -11.54
N VAL A 146 6.30 -15.50 -11.09
CA VAL A 146 5.84 -15.35 -9.70
C VAL A 146 4.76 -16.37 -9.31
N TRP A 147 3.96 -16.84 -10.26
CA TRP A 147 2.92 -17.84 -9.98
C TRP A 147 3.47 -19.22 -9.58
N GLY A 148 4.77 -19.47 -9.82
CA GLY A 148 5.44 -20.73 -9.47
C GLY A 148 6.10 -20.75 -8.08
N ILE A 149 6.13 -19.62 -7.36
CA ILE A 149 6.89 -19.51 -6.09
C ILE A 149 6.19 -20.16 -4.89
N GLY A 150 4.92 -20.55 -5.04
CA GLY A 150 4.10 -21.14 -4.00
C GLY A 150 2.80 -20.37 -3.74
N MET A 151 2.24 -20.56 -2.55
CA MET A 151 0.96 -19.96 -2.17
C MET A 151 1.17 -18.57 -1.58
N VAL A 152 0.30 -17.63 -1.93
CA VAL A 152 0.27 -16.29 -1.32
C VAL A 152 -1.05 -16.14 -0.55
N LEU A 153 -0.95 -15.82 0.72
CA LEU A 153 -2.06 -15.40 1.59
C LEU A 153 -1.77 -13.99 2.04
N GLY A 154 -2.75 -13.09 2.05
CA GLY A 154 -2.48 -11.69 2.31
C GLY A 154 -3.59 -10.97 3.04
N VAL A 155 -3.18 -9.94 3.79
CA VAL A 155 -4.08 -8.93 4.32
C VAL A 155 -4.43 -7.98 3.18
N ALA A 156 -5.68 -7.56 3.07
CA ALA A 156 -6.08 -6.57 2.08
C ALA A 156 -7.06 -5.58 2.71
N ILE A 157 -6.93 -4.31 2.34
CA ILE A 157 -7.93 -3.30 2.70
C ILE A 157 -9.22 -3.63 1.96
N GLN A 158 -10.35 -3.52 2.66
CA GLN A 158 -11.65 -3.83 2.08
C GLN A 158 -11.88 -3.02 0.80
N GLN A 159 -12.20 -3.72 -0.27
CA GLN A 159 -12.53 -3.11 -1.55
C GLN A 159 -13.96 -2.59 -1.52
N ARG A 160 -14.15 -1.34 -1.93
CA ARG A 160 -15.47 -0.74 -2.11
C ARG A 160 -15.49 0.07 -3.39
N LEU A 161 -16.66 0.11 -4.01
CA LEU A 161 -16.89 0.93 -5.18
C LEU A 161 -17.02 2.40 -4.77
N VAL A 162 -16.44 3.29 -5.56
CA VAL A 162 -16.70 4.73 -5.45
C VAL A 162 -17.92 5.03 -6.32
N PRO A 163 -19.06 5.41 -5.73
CA PRO A 163 -20.25 5.72 -6.51
C PRO A 163 -19.99 6.86 -7.50
N GLY A 164 -20.41 6.70 -8.75
CA GLY A 164 -20.26 7.73 -9.78
C GLY A 164 -18.87 7.83 -10.42
N LEU A 165 -17.87 7.07 -9.94
CA LEU A 165 -16.49 7.19 -10.46
C LEU A 165 -16.38 6.73 -11.91
N LYS A 166 -17.02 5.60 -12.25
CA LYS A 166 -16.98 5.08 -13.61
C LYS A 166 -17.64 6.05 -14.59
N GLU A 167 -18.81 6.56 -14.22
CA GLU A 167 -19.57 7.53 -14.99
C GLU A 167 -18.78 8.84 -15.15
N PHE A 168 -18.09 9.27 -14.09
CA PHE A 168 -17.19 10.42 -14.13
C PHE A 168 -16.02 10.20 -15.09
N GLU A 169 -15.35 9.04 -15.06
CA GLU A 169 -14.25 8.72 -15.96
C GLU A 169 -14.71 8.64 -17.43
N GLU A 170 -15.88 8.04 -17.67
CA GLU A 170 -16.50 7.97 -19.00
C GLU A 170 -16.85 9.38 -19.52
N ALA A 171 -17.50 10.20 -18.69
CA ALA A 171 -17.81 11.59 -19.03
C ALA A 171 -16.53 12.43 -19.27
N TYR A 172 -15.49 12.24 -18.45
CA TYR A 172 -14.20 12.90 -18.60
C TYR A 172 -13.54 12.58 -19.94
N VAL A 173 -13.68 11.34 -20.42
CA VAL A 173 -13.13 10.92 -21.71
C VAL A 173 -13.90 11.54 -22.89
N GLN A 174 -15.23 11.64 -22.77
CA GLN A 174 -16.10 12.19 -23.82
C GLN A 174 -16.13 13.72 -23.85
N ALA A 175 -15.73 14.38 -22.77
CA ALA A 175 -15.72 15.84 -22.70
C ALA A 175 -14.79 16.45 -23.77
N ASP A 176 -15.29 17.48 -24.47
CA ASP A 176 -14.44 18.30 -25.34
C ASP A 176 -13.47 19.11 -24.46
N LYS A 177 -12.18 18.80 -24.61
CA LYS A 177 -11.09 19.42 -23.85
C LYS A 177 -10.48 20.61 -24.60
N GLY A 178 -11.07 21.01 -25.72
CA GLY A 178 -10.54 22.04 -26.60
C GLY A 178 -9.26 21.61 -27.31
N ALA A 179 -8.65 22.57 -28.02
CA ALA A 179 -7.37 22.39 -28.70
C ALA A 179 -6.25 22.03 -27.70
N HIS A 180 -5.33 21.18 -28.14
CA HIS A 180 -4.18 20.78 -27.32
C HIS A 180 -3.28 22.01 -27.10
N GLY A 181 -3.41 22.65 -25.94
CA GLY A 181 -2.54 23.75 -25.53
C GLY A 181 -1.20 23.21 -25.04
N SER A 182 -0.11 23.89 -25.38
CA SER A 182 1.17 23.69 -24.70
C SER A 182 1.07 24.25 -23.28
N CYS A 183 1.47 23.46 -22.29
CA CYS A 183 1.61 23.96 -20.93
C CYS A 183 2.71 25.04 -20.90
N PRO A 184 2.56 26.13 -20.11
CA PRO A 184 3.61 27.13 -19.94
C PRO A 184 4.97 26.52 -19.57
N SER A 185 6.08 27.09 -20.06
CA SER A 185 7.43 26.61 -19.76
C SER A 185 7.66 26.44 -18.25
N GLY A 186 8.01 25.23 -17.83
CA GLY A 186 8.22 24.88 -16.41
C GLY A 186 6.99 24.28 -15.71
N SER A 187 5.82 24.29 -16.33
CA SER A 187 4.65 23.55 -15.85
C SER A 187 4.64 22.13 -16.44
N TRP A 188 4.63 21.14 -15.55
CA TRP A 188 4.48 19.73 -15.91
C TRP A 188 3.05 19.30 -15.62
N CYS A 189 2.60 18.20 -16.23
CA CYS A 189 1.37 17.53 -15.82
C CYS A 189 1.55 16.92 -14.43
N GLY A 190 1.49 17.78 -13.40
CA GLY A 190 1.57 17.44 -11.99
C GLY A 190 0.20 17.49 -11.33
N SER A 191 0.13 16.94 -10.12
CA SER A 191 -1.08 16.86 -9.28
C SER A 191 -1.59 18.22 -8.77
N ASN A 192 -0.87 19.31 -9.03
CA ASN A 192 -1.22 20.67 -8.60
C ASN A 192 -2.07 21.46 -9.62
N GLN A 193 -2.57 20.81 -10.69
CA GLN A 193 -3.52 21.38 -11.65
C GLN A 193 -3.08 22.68 -12.35
N LEU A 194 -1.77 22.97 -12.38
CA LEU A 194 -1.23 24.19 -13.00
C LEU A 194 -1.37 24.21 -14.53
N CYS A 195 -1.61 23.05 -15.16
CA CYS A 195 -1.87 22.97 -16.59
C CYS A 195 -3.23 22.31 -16.87
N SER A 196 -4.17 23.12 -17.36
CA SER A 196 -5.50 22.68 -17.81
C SER A 196 -5.49 21.91 -19.13
N ALA A 197 -4.40 22.02 -19.90
CA ALA A 197 -4.23 21.28 -21.16
C ALA A 197 -3.77 19.82 -20.96
N CYS A 198 -3.46 19.42 -19.74
CA CYS A 198 -3.09 18.04 -19.41
C CYS A 198 -4.31 17.11 -19.53
N ARG A 199 -4.27 16.22 -20.52
CA ARG A 199 -5.22 15.10 -20.60
C ARG A 199 -4.71 13.99 -19.68
N ALA A 200 -5.47 13.67 -18.63
CA ALA A 200 -5.11 12.62 -17.68
C ALA A 200 -5.09 11.23 -18.34
N PHE A 201 -6.06 10.95 -19.22
CA PHE A 201 -6.16 9.74 -20.05
C PHE A 201 -7.16 9.94 -21.21
N THR A 202 -7.10 9.05 -22.20
CA THR A 202 -8.02 8.97 -23.36
C THR A 202 -8.91 7.73 -23.27
N ALA A 203 -9.86 7.57 -24.19
CA ALA A 203 -10.67 6.34 -24.29
C ALA A 203 -9.82 5.08 -24.47
N GLN A 204 -8.75 5.17 -25.26
CA GLN A 204 -7.82 4.07 -25.51
C GLN A 204 -6.90 3.77 -24.31
N GLN A 205 -6.71 4.76 -23.43
CA GLN A 205 -5.82 4.68 -22.26
C GLN A 205 -6.60 4.73 -20.95
N MET A 206 -7.90 4.44 -20.99
CA MET A 206 -8.74 4.51 -19.80
C MET A 206 -8.24 3.50 -18.76
N PRO A 207 -7.98 3.92 -17.52
CA PRO A 207 -7.44 3.03 -16.51
C PRO A 207 -8.46 1.93 -16.19
N THR A 208 -8.02 0.67 -16.17
CA THR A 208 -8.83 -0.40 -15.60
C THR A 208 -8.62 -0.44 -14.09
N LEU A 209 -9.62 0.01 -13.34
CA LEU A 209 -9.57 0.01 -11.88
C LEU A 209 -9.70 -1.42 -11.35
N GLY A 210 -8.55 -2.07 -11.14
CA GLY A 210 -8.49 -3.35 -10.46
C GLY A 210 -8.76 -3.23 -8.97
N ALA A 211 -8.90 -4.38 -8.31
CA ALA A 211 -9.05 -4.55 -6.86
C ALA A 211 -8.18 -3.59 -6.01
N PHE A 212 -6.85 -3.60 -6.22
CA PHE A 212 -5.92 -2.71 -5.52
C PHE A 212 -6.25 -1.23 -5.78
N SER A 213 -6.36 -0.83 -7.05
CA SER A 213 -6.67 0.56 -7.43
C SER A 213 -8.00 1.04 -6.85
N MET A 214 -9.02 0.18 -6.80
CA MET A 214 -10.31 0.49 -6.20
C MET A 214 -10.23 0.71 -4.70
N SER A 215 -9.43 -0.10 -3.98
CA SER A 215 -9.20 0.13 -2.55
C SER A 215 -8.56 1.50 -2.30
N SER A 216 -7.53 1.86 -3.08
CA SER A 216 -6.88 3.17 -2.98
C SER A 216 -7.83 4.32 -3.35
N ALA A 217 -8.60 4.17 -4.43
CA ALA A 217 -9.57 5.17 -4.88
C ALA A 217 -10.65 5.43 -3.82
N TYR A 218 -11.17 4.37 -3.19
CA TYR A 218 -12.16 4.51 -2.13
C TYR A 218 -11.60 5.19 -0.88
N ASN A 219 -10.36 4.88 -0.49
CA ASN A 219 -9.71 5.54 0.64
C ASN A 219 -9.48 7.04 0.37
N ALA A 220 -9.12 7.40 -0.87
CA ALA A 220 -9.02 8.79 -1.30
C ALA A 220 -10.38 9.50 -1.29
N TYR A 221 -11.43 8.84 -1.80
CA TYR A 221 -12.81 9.33 -1.75
C TYR A 221 -13.24 9.63 -0.30
N GLN A 222 -13.02 8.69 0.62
CA GLN A 222 -13.31 8.86 2.05
C GLN A 222 -12.54 10.02 2.66
N ALA A 223 -11.27 10.21 2.29
CA ALA A 223 -10.43 11.27 2.85
C ALA A 223 -10.93 12.65 2.43
N VAL A 224 -11.25 12.82 1.14
CA VAL A 224 -11.84 14.06 0.62
C VAL A 224 -13.20 14.33 1.28
N TYR A 225 -14.05 13.31 1.40
CA TYR A 225 -15.34 13.42 2.08
C TYR A 225 -15.20 13.81 3.55
N ALA A 226 -14.26 13.22 4.29
CA ALA A 226 -14.03 13.55 5.68
C ALA A 226 -13.66 15.03 5.87
N VAL A 227 -12.77 15.56 5.03
CA VAL A 227 -12.41 16.99 5.03
C VAL A 227 -13.61 17.86 4.65
N ALA A 228 -14.33 17.50 3.58
CA ALA A 228 -15.50 18.24 3.14
C ALA A 228 -16.59 18.31 4.22
N HIS A 229 -16.88 17.20 4.89
CA HIS A 229 -17.82 17.16 6.00
C HIS A 229 -17.33 17.94 7.23
N GLY A 230 -16.03 17.89 7.54
CA GLY A 230 -15.42 18.71 8.60
C GLY A 230 -15.63 20.20 8.34
N LEU A 231 -15.26 20.66 7.14
CA LEU A 231 -15.46 22.05 6.72
C LEU A 231 -16.93 22.45 6.66
N HIS A 232 -17.80 21.58 6.14
CA HIS A 232 -19.24 21.84 6.08
C HIS A 232 -19.84 22.12 7.46
N ARG A 233 -19.41 21.36 8.48
CA ARG A 233 -19.84 21.56 9.87
C ARG A 233 -19.22 22.83 10.46
N LEU A 234 -17.93 23.03 10.29
CA LEU A 234 -17.20 24.17 10.84
C LEU A 234 -17.71 25.51 10.29
N LEU A 235 -18.07 25.54 9.00
CA LEU A 235 -18.59 26.73 8.33
C LEU A 235 -20.12 26.88 8.49
N GLY A 236 -20.79 26.01 9.23
CA GLY A 236 -22.25 26.11 9.47
C GLY A 236 -23.12 25.98 8.21
N CYS A 237 -22.65 25.25 7.20
CA CYS A 237 -23.27 25.18 5.87
C CYS A 237 -24.65 24.47 5.81
N ALA A 238 -25.16 23.95 6.93
CA ALA A 238 -26.38 23.13 6.98
C ALA A 238 -27.66 23.87 6.55
N SER A 239 -27.67 25.21 6.65
CA SER A 239 -28.79 26.06 6.23
C SER A 239 -28.78 26.43 4.74
N GLY A 240 -27.81 25.92 3.97
CA GLY A 240 -27.61 26.28 2.56
C GLY A 240 -26.70 27.50 2.34
N ALA A 241 -26.27 28.18 3.41
CA ALA A 241 -25.26 29.22 3.38
C ALA A 241 -24.09 28.85 4.30
N CYS A 242 -22.87 29.03 3.82
CA CYS A 242 -21.64 28.80 4.59
C CYS A 242 -21.05 30.13 5.09
N SER A 243 -20.51 30.13 6.31
CA SER A 243 -19.65 31.22 6.76
C SER A 243 -18.42 31.34 5.85
N ARG A 244 -17.94 32.57 5.68
CA ARG A 244 -16.68 32.91 4.98
C ARG A 244 -15.57 33.31 5.94
N ASP A 245 -15.75 33.03 7.23
CA ASP A 245 -14.77 33.32 8.25
C ASP A 245 -13.48 32.55 8.02
N ARG A 246 -12.38 33.12 8.48
CA ARG A 246 -11.06 32.50 8.37
C ARG A 246 -11.00 31.29 9.30
N VAL A 247 -10.91 30.11 8.71
CA VAL A 247 -10.68 28.84 9.40
C VAL A 247 -9.20 28.55 9.51
N TYR A 248 -8.77 28.04 10.66
CA TYR A 248 -7.42 27.55 10.87
C TYR A 248 -7.38 26.02 10.97
N PRO A 249 -6.30 25.36 10.49
CA PRO A 249 -6.22 23.89 10.44
C PRO A 249 -6.29 23.15 11.79
N TRP A 250 -6.23 23.86 12.92
CA TRP A 250 -6.31 23.29 14.28
C TRP A 250 -7.70 23.40 14.92
N GLN A 251 -8.65 24.04 14.25
CA GLN A 251 -10.06 24.15 14.66
C GLN A 251 -10.85 22.97 14.10
#